data_AF-A0A0F9IW59-F1
#
_entry.id   AF-A0A0F9IW59-F1
#
_cell.length_a   1.000
_cell.length_b   1.000
_cell.length_c   1.000
_cell.angle_alpha   90.00
_cell.angle_beta   90.00
_cell.angle_gamma   90.00
#
_symmetry.space_group_name_H-M   'P 1'
#
loop_
_entity.id
_entity.type
_entity.pdbx_description
1 polymer ?
#
loop_
_entity_poly.entity_id
_entity_poly.type
_entity_poly.pdbx_seq_one_letter_code
_entity_poly.pdbx_strand_id
1 'polypeptide(L)'
;MGKKKFPHIIKATKNEPDELPYSRIYENIITDAKETFFIFFNDYVLTDRYETPYIFPKSGNYKEVFYWIIFGNIKDLDIKKFVEDEVIKYKQGKKQEKEFEKLIESTRIQKKLEDQKKHEIKGHGTYFYPPIWIGEFPQQTVEDKLTNQRVRSYVKNIIRTTYKGRILIIQNDGYIAISESDEATAINLLNEIMGTAVINEIGSYVIRKSEIGRMTVDSRSWKFTFYETPQNSKHQILEDDRSKIYKSHDKIWRTPITIEMAESIISTAEKITTDNDIKTFLWLYIESFTFFYNTVYTQSFLMNWFITEKLLKNRCEKINQKINIENYLKDFLENNFWSSDIMIKALRIAEEIDNEEFFYLMDLKENRNCIIHENIKSNYGETDKFRRYCFDKIKQFIKSKLEVSFLVS
;
A
#
# COMPACT_ATOMS: atom_id res chain seq x y z
N MET A 1 22.31 -45.29 16.64
CA MET A 1 23.03 -46.02 17.71
C MET A 1 24.33 -45.28 17.99
N GLY A 2 24.40 -44.55 19.10
CA GLY A 2 25.60 -43.82 19.53
C GLY A 2 25.49 -43.58 21.03
N LYS A 3 26.00 -44.51 21.83
CA LYS A 3 26.00 -44.42 23.30
C LYS A 3 26.97 -43.32 23.72
N LYS A 4 26.46 -42.17 24.16
CA LYS A 4 27.24 -41.19 24.93
C LYS A 4 27.54 -41.81 26.30
N LYS A 5 28.83 -42.02 26.59
CA LYS A 5 29.34 -42.39 27.92
C LYS A 5 29.16 -41.20 28.86
N PHE A 6 28.46 -41.40 29.96
CA PHE A 6 28.49 -40.49 31.11
C PHE A 6 29.73 -40.77 31.96
N PRO A 7 30.33 -39.74 32.60
CA PRO A 7 31.49 -39.94 33.46
C PRO A 7 31.09 -40.61 34.78
N HIS A 8 32.06 -41.35 35.28
CA HIS A 8 32.13 -42.17 36.48
C HIS A 8 31.29 -41.73 37.70
N ILE A 9 30.55 -42.70 38.24
CA ILE A 9 30.10 -42.72 39.64
C ILE A 9 31.35 -42.83 40.52
N ILE A 10 31.65 -41.79 41.29
CA ILE A 10 32.61 -41.86 42.39
C ILE A 10 31.92 -42.58 43.55
N LYS A 11 32.31 -43.84 43.81
CA LYS A 11 32.02 -44.50 45.09
C LYS A 11 32.88 -43.83 46.16
N ALA A 12 32.26 -43.16 47.11
CA ALA A 12 32.92 -42.78 48.34
C ALA A 12 33.29 -44.05 49.13
N THR A 13 34.58 -44.33 49.22
CA THR A 13 35.11 -45.36 50.13
C THR A 13 35.02 -44.86 51.56
N LYS A 14 34.42 -45.70 52.41
CA LYS A 14 34.33 -45.55 53.86
C LYS A 14 35.75 -45.66 54.44
N ASN A 15 36.33 -44.53 54.83
CA ASN A 15 37.42 -44.49 55.80
C ASN A 15 37.10 -43.32 56.73
N GLU A 16 36.74 -43.65 57.97
CA GLU A 16 36.78 -42.71 59.09
C GLU A 16 38.24 -42.28 59.30
N PRO A 17 38.43 -41.00 59.69
CA PRO A 17 38.79 -40.77 61.08
C PRO A 17 37.96 -39.65 61.73
N ASP A 18 38.03 -39.69 63.06
CA ASP A 18 37.34 -38.89 64.06
C ASP A 18 37.46 -37.35 63.89
N GLU A 19 36.44 -36.70 64.46
CA GLU A 19 36.34 -35.28 64.84
C GLU A 19 36.16 -34.21 63.74
N LEU A 20 34.90 -33.91 63.42
CA LEU A 20 34.34 -32.57 63.17
C LEU A 20 32.80 -32.63 63.38
N PRO A 21 32.14 -31.71 64.12
CA PRO A 21 30.72 -31.84 64.47
C PRO A 21 29.76 -31.30 63.39
N TYR A 22 30.11 -31.41 62.10
CA TYR A 22 29.24 -30.99 61.00
C TYR A 22 29.47 -31.88 59.78
N SER A 23 28.79 -33.02 59.72
CA SER A 23 28.69 -33.80 58.48
C SER A 23 27.69 -33.13 57.55
N ARG A 24 28.16 -32.53 56.45
CA ARG A 24 27.27 -32.14 55.35
C ARG A 24 26.94 -33.39 54.54
N ILE A 25 25.70 -33.85 54.60
CA ILE A 25 25.21 -34.90 53.70
C ILE A 25 24.81 -34.23 52.38
N TYR A 26 25.47 -34.63 51.29
CA TYR A 26 25.15 -34.18 49.94
C TYR A 26 24.40 -35.30 49.22
N GLU A 27 23.09 -35.15 49.03
CA GLU A 27 22.32 -36.02 48.14
C GLU A 27 21.89 -35.24 46.89
N ASN A 28 22.35 -35.72 45.73
CA ASN A 28 21.90 -35.23 44.43
C ASN A 28 20.64 -35.99 44.04
N ILE A 29 19.48 -35.33 44.05
CA ILE A 29 18.26 -35.88 43.45
C ILE A 29 18.16 -35.33 42.03
N ILE A 30 18.54 -36.15 41.05
CA ILE A 30 18.39 -35.83 39.63
C ILE A 30 17.01 -36.32 39.18
N THR A 31 16.04 -35.40 39.05
CA THR A 31 14.77 -35.69 38.38
C THR A 31 14.81 -35.15 36.95
N ASP A 32 14.93 -36.08 36.00
CA ASP A 32 14.79 -35.99 34.54
C ASP A 32 15.09 -34.67 33.81
N ALA A 33 16.14 -34.73 33.00
CA ALA A 33 16.62 -33.86 31.93
C ALA A 33 15.92 -32.48 31.71
N LYS A 34 16.30 -31.48 32.51
CA LYS A 34 16.72 -30.11 32.05
C LYS A 34 17.04 -29.13 33.19
N GLU A 35 16.68 -29.45 34.43
CA GLU A 35 16.96 -28.61 35.61
C GLU A 35 17.59 -29.47 36.71
N THR A 36 18.73 -29.05 37.26
CA THR A 36 19.41 -29.77 38.35
C THR A 36 18.97 -29.16 39.68
N PHE A 37 18.22 -29.90 40.49
CA PHE A 37 17.87 -29.48 41.84
C PHE A 37 18.99 -29.90 42.80
N PHE A 38 19.53 -28.94 43.55
CA PHE A 38 20.47 -29.20 44.63
C PHE A 38 19.75 -29.01 45.96
N ILE A 39 19.62 -30.09 46.72
CA ILE A 39 19.05 -30.02 48.07
C ILE A 39 20.22 -29.91 49.04
N PHE A 40 20.30 -28.77 49.72
CA PHE A 40 21.28 -28.55 50.77
C PHE A 40 20.60 -28.78 52.12
N PHE A 41 20.95 -29.88 52.79
CA PHE A 41 20.63 -30.06 54.20
C PHE A 41 21.70 -29.34 55.02
N ASN A 42 21.28 -28.38 55.80
CA ASN A 42 22.13 -27.79 56.83
C ASN A 42 21.51 -28.25 58.15
N ASP A 43 22.11 -29.27 58.76
CA ASP A 43 21.71 -29.82 60.05
C ASP A 43 21.97 -28.79 61.15
N TYR A 44 21.09 -27.79 61.28
CA TYR A 44 20.82 -27.22 62.58
C TYR A 44 19.80 -28.12 63.26
N VAL A 45 20.28 -29.27 63.72
CA VAL A 45 19.52 -30.16 64.57
C VAL A 45 19.30 -29.45 65.91
N LEU A 46 18.22 -28.67 66.00
CA LEU A 46 17.65 -28.24 67.28
C LEU A 46 16.70 -29.37 67.73
N THR A 47 17.28 -30.45 68.26
CA THR A 47 16.55 -31.71 68.54
C THR A 47 15.42 -31.61 69.57
N ASP A 48 15.36 -30.56 70.39
CA ASP A 48 14.58 -30.67 71.64
C ASP A 48 13.45 -29.64 71.83
N ARG A 49 13.03 -28.86 70.82
CA ARG A 49 12.00 -27.83 71.03
C ARG A 49 10.77 -27.82 70.11
N TYR A 50 10.72 -28.63 69.05
CA TYR A 50 9.58 -28.61 68.13
C TYR A 50 9.18 -30.04 67.71
N GLU A 51 8.01 -30.50 68.16
CA GLU A 51 7.47 -31.85 67.82
C GLU A 51 7.02 -31.96 66.36
N THR A 52 6.67 -30.84 65.72
CA THR A 52 6.23 -30.78 64.32
C THR A 52 7.22 -30.00 63.46
N PRO A 53 7.71 -30.55 62.34
CA PRO A 53 8.64 -29.84 61.48
C PRO A 53 8.00 -28.60 60.86
N TYR A 54 8.67 -27.45 61.00
CA TYR A 54 8.26 -26.18 60.42
C TYR A 54 9.17 -25.84 59.23
N ILE A 55 8.58 -25.58 58.06
CA ILE A 55 9.31 -25.40 56.80
C ILE A 55 9.22 -23.95 56.34
N PHE A 56 10.38 -23.30 56.15
CA PHE A 56 10.45 -21.97 55.54
C PHE A 56 11.03 -22.07 54.13
N PRO A 57 10.28 -21.69 53.08
CA PRO A 57 10.86 -21.52 51.76
C PRO A 57 11.69 -20.23 51.75
N LYS A 58 12.90 -20.27 51.18
CA LYS A 58 13.69 -19.06 50.97
C LYS A 58 14.17 -19.06 49.52
N SER A 59 13.65 -18.13 48.72
CA SER A 59 14.05 -17.99 47.32
C SER A 59 15.42 -17.30 47.25
N GLY A 60 16.41 -17.95 46.63
CA GLY A 60 17.67 -17.30 46.27
C GLY A 60 17.54 -16.50 44.96
N ASN A 61 18.36 -15.46 44.79
CA ASN A 61 18.37 -14.58 43.60
C ASN A 61 18.79 -15.25 42.28
N TYR A 62 19.06 -16.55 42.27
CA TYR A 62 19.39 -17.31 41.05
C TYR A 62 18.15 -18.08 40.61
N LYS A 63 17.65 -17.76 39.40
CA LYS A 63 16.31 -18.06 38.87
C LYS A 63 15.85 -19.54 38.90
N GLU A 64 16.68 -20.48 39.31
CA GLU A 64 16.43 -21.92 39.19
C GLU A 64 16.93 -22.75 40.40
N VAL A 65 17.28 -22.13 41.54
CA VAL A 65 17.70 -22.86 42.75
C VAL A 65 16.75 -22.59 43.92
N PHE A 66 16.18 -23.67 44.46
CA PHE A 66 15.36 -23.64 45.67
C PHE A 66 16.14 -24.28 46.81
N TYR A 67 16.07 -23.67 47.98
CA TYR A 67 16.50 -24.30 49.22
C TYR A 67 15.37 -24.17 50.25
N TRP A 68 15.11 -25.28 50.95
CA TRP A 68 14.16 -25.34 52.04
C TRP A 68 14.93 -25.47 53.34
N ILE A 69 14.52 -24.69 54.35
CA ILE A 69 15.02 -24.87 55.71
C ILE A 69 13.89 -25.53 56.49
N ILE A 70 14.16 -26.74 56.97
CA ILE A 70 13.22 -27.56 57.75
C ILE A 70 13.71 -27.55 59.19
N PHE A 71 12.87 -27.09 60.13
CA PHE A 71 13.16 -27.07 61.56
C PHE A 71 12.31 -28.13 62.27
N GLY A 72 12.92 -29.11 62.93
CA GLY A 72 12.21 -30.12 63.73
C GLY A 72 12.67 -31.55 63.45
N ASN A 73 11.95 -32.54 63.98
CA ASN A 73 12.27 -33.96 63.75
C ASN A 73 11.90 -34.38 62.32
N ILE A 74 12.91 -34.72 61.52
CA ILE A 74 12.77 -35.14 60.12
C ILE A 74 12.76 -36.66 59.93
N LYS A 75 12.88 -37.46 61.01
CA LYS A 75 13.00 -38.93 60.91
C LYS A 75 11.82 -39.60 60.21
N ASP A 76 10.64 -39.01 60.35
CA ASP A 76 9.40 -39.53 59.76
C ASP A 76 8.99 -38.78 58.47
N LEU A 77 9.78 -37.79 58.03
CA LEU A 77 9.51 -37.05 56.81
C LEU A 77 10.07 -37.82 55.61
N ASP A 78 9.19 -38.31 54.75
CA ASP A 78 9.58 -38.79 53.42
C ASP A 78 9.99 -37.60 52.55
N ILE A 79 11.26 -37.22 52.68
CA ILE A 79 11.88 -36.09 51.99
C ILE A 79 11.68 -36.22 50.47
N LYS A 80 11.79 -37.42 49.93
CA LYS A 80 11.68 -37.65 48.49
C LYS A 80 10.27 -37.31 48.01
N LYS A 81 9.26 -37.83 48.71
CA LYS A 81 7.85 -37.54 48.40
C LYS A 81 7.50 -36.07 48.60
N PHE A 82 7.98 -35.44 49.67
CA PHE A 82 7.76 -34.01 49.93
C PHE A 82 8.32 -33.13 48.79
N VAL A 83 9.56 -33.40 48.37
CA VAL A 83 10.20 -32.67 47.27
C VAL A 83 9.46 -32.92 45.96
N GLU A 84 9.09 -34.17 45.66
CA GLU A 84 8.32 -34.50 44.47
C GLU A 84 6.99 -33.73 44.45
N ASP A 85 6.23 -33.73 45.55
CA ASP A 85 4.93 -33.04 45.66
C ASP A 85 5.07 -31.51 45.50
N GLU A 86 6.04 -30.87 46.17
CA GLU A 86 6.23 -29.42 46.10
C GLU A 86 6.83 -28.97 44.75
N VAL A 87 7.73 -29.75 44.15
CA VAL A 87 8.24 -29.49 42.80
C VAL A 87 7.13 -29.66 41.77
N ILE A 88 6.26 -30.67 41.91
CA ILE A 88 5.09 -30.85 41.03
C ILE A 88 4.14 -29.66 41.16
N LYS A 89 3.79 -29.23 42.39
CA LYS A 89 2.95 -28.04 42.61
C LYS A 89 3.57 -26.78 42.02
N TYR A 90 4.88 -26.57 42.22
CA TYR A 90 5.59 -25.42 41.65
C TYR A 90 5.59 -25.45 40.12
N LYS A 91 5.89 -26.61 39.49
CA LYS A 91 5.85 -26.78 38.03
C LYS A 91 4.45 -26.54 37.47
N GLN A 92 3.42 -27.02 38.16
CA GLN A 92 2.01 -26.77 37.80
C GLN A 92 1.66 -25.28 37.91
N GLY A 93 2.06 -24.61 39.00
CA GLY A 93 1.88 -23.17 39.19
C GLY A 93 2.61 -22.33 38.14
N LYS A 94 3.87 -22.65 37.82
CA LYS A 94 4.64 -22.00 36.76
C LYS A 94 4.03 -22.20 35.36
N LYS A 95 3.48 -23.39 35.11
CA LYS A 95 2.78 -23.67 33.85
C LYS A 95 1.50 -22.84 33.74
N GLN A 96 0.70 -22.76 34.81
CA GLN A 96 -0.49 -21.92 34.88
C GLN A 96 -0.14 -20.42 34.76
N GLU A 97 0.93 -19.96 35.40
CA GLU A 97 1.41 -18.56 35.29
C GLU A 97 1.81 -18.23 33.85
N LYS A 98 2.57 -19.09 33.17
CA LYS A 98 2.93 -18.91 31.75
C LYS A 98 1.71 -18.98 30.82
N GLU A 99 0.74 -19.85 31.10
CA GLU A 99 -0.51 -19.92 30.35
C GLU A 99 -1.36 -18.66 30.55
N PHE A 100 -1.39 -18.12 31.77
CA PHE A 100 -2.07 -16.88 32.11
C PHE A 100 -1.38 -15.65 31.49
N GLU A 101 -0.05 -15.56 31.50
CA GLU A 101 0.71 -14.51 30.79
C GLU A 101 0.44 -14.56 29.28
N LYS A 102 0.45 -15.76 28.68
CA LYS A 102 0.08 -15.94 27.27
C LYS A 102 -1.35 -15.50 27.00
N LEU A 103 -2.28 -15.80 27.89
CA LEU A 103 -3.68 -15.41 27.78
C LEU A 103 -3.85 -13.88 27.90
N ILE A 104 -3.14 -13.23 28.84
CA ILE A 104 -3.12 -11.77 28.97
C ILE A 104 -2.57 -11.13 27.70
N GLU A 105 -1.44 -11.63 27.19
CA GLU A 105 -0.82 -11.07 25.98
C GLU A 105 -1.70 -11.30 24.75
N SER A 106 -2.31 -12.48 24.60
CA SER A 106 -3.25 -12.73 23.50
C SER A 106 -4.48 -11.83 23.60
N THR A 107 -5.02 -11.61 24.80
CA THR A 107 -6.17 -10.70 25.02
C THR A 107 -5.78 -9.25 24.71
N ARG A 108 -4.58 -8.81 25.09
CA ARG A 108 -4.05 -7.48 24.78
C ARG A 108 -3.86 -7.28 23.28
N ILE A 109 -3.28 -8.26 22.59
CA ILE A 109 -3.12 -8.26 21.13
C ILE A 109 -4.50 -8.22 20.45
N GLN A 110 -5.44 -9.03 20.90
CA GLN A 110 -6.79 -9.09 20.35
C GLN A 110 -7.53 -7.76 20.52
N LYS A 111 -7.49 -7.17 21.72
CA LYS A 111 -8.08 -5.84 21.97
C LYS A 111 -7.44 -4.76 21.10
N LYS A 112 -6.12 -4.80 20.91
CA LYS A 112 -5.40 -3.88 20.02
C LYS A 112 -5.82 -4.06 18.55
N LEU A 113 -5.99 -5.30 18.09
CA LEU A 113 -6.48 -5.61 16.74
C LEU A 113 -7.93 -5.16 16.54
N GLU A 114 -8.79 -5.33 17.54
CA GLU A 114 -10.18 -4.85 17.51
C GLU A 114 -10.24 -3.32 17.45
N ASP A 115 -9.43 -2.64 18.25
CA ASP A 115 -9.35 -1.18 18.20
C ASP A 115 -8.74 -0.68 16.88
N GLN A 116 -7.78 -1.41 16.28
CA GLN A 116 -7.28 -1.10 14.94
C GLN A 116 -8.40 -1.24 13.89
N LYS A 117 -9.14 -2.35 13.90
CA LYS A 117 -10.25 -2.59 12.96
C LYS A 117 -11.33 -1.51 13.00
N LYS A 118 -11.57 -0.88 14.16
CA LYS A 118 -12.52 0.25 14.28
C LYS A 118 -12.09 1.50 13.50
N HIS A 119 -10.81 1.63 13.20
CA HIS A 119 -10.24 2.79 12.50
C HIS A 119 -9.78 2.47 11.08
N GLU A 120 -9.95 1.23 10.62
CA GLU A 120 -9.61 0.82 9.26
C GLU A 120 -10.68 1.27 8.27
N ILE A 121 -10.27 2.11 7.32
CA ILE A 121 -11.08 2.49 6.18
C ILE A 121 -10.62 1.67 4.99
N LYS A 122 -11.57 0.98 4.34
CA LYS A 122 -11.32 0.23 3.11
C LYS A 122 -11.14 1.19 1.93
N GLY A 123 -10.30 0.79 1.01
CA GLY A 123 -10.00 1.57 -0.19
C GLY A 123 -9.44 0.71 -1.30
N HIS A 124 -9.04 1.40 -2.36
CA HIS A 124 -8.38 0.79 -3.50
C HIS A 124 -7.19 1.63 -3.94
N GLY A 125 -6.20 0.99 -4.54
CA GLY A 125 -4.98 1.67 -5.00
C GLY A 125 -4.33 0.98 -6.18
N THR A 126 -3.43 1.71 -6.83
CA THR A 126 -2.65 1.23 -7.98
C THR A 126 -1.40 2.11 -8.14
N TYR A 127 -0.64 1.90 -9.20
CA TYR A 127 0.50 2.73 -9.55
C TYR A 127 0.15 3.69 -10.69
N PHE A 128 0.88 4.79 -10.76
CA PHE A 128 1.04 5.50 -12.02
C PHE A 128 1.78 4.60 -13.02
N TYR A 129 1.31 4.58 -14.27
CA TYR A 129 1.98 3.92 -15.38
C TYR A 129 1.91 4.80 -16.63
N PRO A 130 3.02 5.17 -17.31
CA PRO A 130 4.40 4.79 -17.03
C PRO A 130 4.84 5.17 -15.61
N PRO A 131 5.75 4.39 -15.01
CA PRO A 131 6.02 4.54 -13.59
C PRO A 131 6.77 5.84 -13.32
N ILE A 132 6.41 6.48 -12.23
CA ILE A 132 6.99 7.74 -11.78
C ILE A 132 7.76 7.56 -10.48
N TRP A 133 8.61 8.51 -10.17
CA TRP A 133 9.22 8.69 -8.86
C TRP A 133 8.99 10.13 -8.41
N ILE A 134 8.48 10.32 -7.19
CA ILE A 134 8.06 11.62 -6.69
C ILE A 134 9.04 12.08 -5.61
N GLY A 135 9.68 13.22 -5.84
CA GLY A 135 10.76 13.75 -5.01
C GLY A 135 12.12 13.18 -5.36
N GLU A 136 13.04 13.19 -4.40
CA GLU A 136 14.42 12.75 -4.62
C GLU A 136 14.53 11.22 -4.74
N PHE A 137 15.34 10.76 -5.69
CA PHE A 137 15.69 9.35 -5.78
C PHE A 137 16.49 8.93 -4.54
N PRO A 138 16.22 7.74 -3.96
CA PRO A 138 16.99 7.23 -2.84
C PRO A 138 18.44 7.05 -3.26
N GLN A 139 19.32 7.60 -2.45
CA GLN A 139 20.75 7.31 -2.55
C GLN A 139 21.09 6.17 -1.60
N GLN A 140 21.85 5.20 -2.10
CA GLN A 140 22.40 4.14 -1.24
C GLN A 140 23.32 4.77 -0.20
N THR A 141 23.11 4.42 1.06
CA THR A 141 24.04 4.78 2.13
C THR A 141 25.37 4.04 1.93
N VAL A 142 26.42 4.51 2.60
CA VAL A 142 27.72 3.81 2.60
C VAL A 142 27.56 2.37 3.10
N GLU A 143 26.72 2.15 4.12
CA GLU A 143 26.43 0.83 4.67
C GLU A 143 25.73 -0.09 3.66
N ASP A 144 24.74 0.41 2.92
CA ASP A 144 24.06 -0.36 1.87
C ASP A 144 25.05 -0.85 0.80
N LYS A 145 25.97 0.05 0.39
CA LYS A 145 27.03 -0.26 -0.58
C LYS A 145 27.99 -1.33 -0.05
N LEU A 146 28.40 -1.23 1.21
CA LEU A 146 29.36 -2.16 1.82
C LEU A 146 28.78 -3.55 2.09
N THR A 147 27.50 -3.61 2.49
CA THR A 147 26.86 -4.86 2.87
C THR A 147 26.20 -5.57 1.68
N ASN A 148 26.21 -4.95 0.50
CA ASN A 148 25.41 -5.34 -0.67
C ASN A 148 23.93 -5.59 -0.28
N GLN A 149 23.47 -4.92 0.78
CA GLN A 149 22.11 -5.05 1.23
C GLN A 149 21.23 -4.20 0.33
N ARG A 150 20.04 -4.73 0.07
CA ARG A 150 18.98 -3.94 -0.51
C ARG A 150 18.71 -2.78 0.44
N VAL A 151 18.59 -1.61 -0.14
CA VAL A 151 18.08 -0.40 0.48
C VAL A 151 16.71 -0.72 1.11
N ARG A 152 16.69 -1.04 2.42
CA ARG A 152 15.47 -1.48 3.11
C ARG A 152 14.62 -0.26 3.40
N SER A 153 13.45 -0.16 2.76
CA SER A 153 12.35 0.76 3.10
C SER A 153 12.55 2.25 2.79
N TYR A 154 12.61 2.62 1.51
CA TYR A 154 12.51 4.03 1.08
C TYR A 154 11.16 4.42 0.50
N VAL A 155 10.24 3.46 0.35
CA VAL A 155 8.84 3.79 0.01
C VAL A 155 8.22 4.49 1.21
N LYS A 156 7.80 5.74 1.01
CA LYS A 156 7.23 6.60 2.04
C LYS A 156 5.97 7.24 1.50
N ASN A 157 4.95 7.37 2.36
CA ASN A 157 3.78 8.20 2.08
C ASN A 157 4.24 9.66 2.07
N ILE A 158 4.29 10.27 0.89
CA ILE A 158 4.76 11.64 0.68
C ILE A 158 3.61 12.64 0.62
N ILE A 159 2.47 12.23 0.06
CA ILE A 159 1.27 13.06 0.00
C ILE A 159 0.18 12.34 0.79
N ARG A 160 -0.42 13.10 1.69
CA ARG A 160 -1.53 12.69 2.55
C ARG A 160 -2.55 13.81 2.49
N THR A 161 -3.53 13.66 1.61
CA THR A 161 -4.59 14.63 1.44
C THR A 161 -5.96 13.95 1.36
N THR A 162 -7.00 14.74 1.14
CA THR A 162 -8.31 14.23 0.74
C THR A 162 -8.57 14.55 -0.73
N TYR A 163 -9.34 13.70 -1.41
CA TYR A 163 -9.86 13.96 -2.75
C TYR A 163 -11.36 13.70 -2.75
N LYS A 164 -12.17 14.73 -2.99
CA LYS A 164 -13.64 14.65 -2.95
C LYS A 164 -14.14 13.99 -1.65
N GLY A 165 -13.57 14.42 -0.52
CA GLY A 165 -13.91 13.96 0.83
C GLY A 165 -13.36 12.59 1.24
N ARG A 166 -12.54 11.93 0.41
CA ARG A 166 -11.94 10.61 0.71
C ARG A 166 -10.45 10.75 0.98
N ILE A 167 -9.90 9.95 1.89
CA ILE A 167 -8.45 9.93 2.14
C ILE A 167 -7.73 9.47 0.87
N LEU A 168 -6.75 10.24 0.43
CA LEU A 168 -5.86 9.95 -0.69
C LEU A 168 -4.42 9.92 -0.18
N ILE A 169 -3.73 8.81 -0.43
CA ILE A 169 -2.33 8.62 -0.07
C ILE A 169 -1.54 8.36 -1.34
N ILE A 170 -0.44 9.09 -1.51
CA ILE A 170 0.53 8.83 -2.57
C ILE A 170 1.90 8.55 -1.95
N GLN A 171 2.55 7.51 -2.46
CA GLN A 171 3.91 7.13 -2.09
C GLN A 171 4.90 7.66 -3.12
N ASN A 172 6.15 7.86 -2.71
CA ASN A 172 7.20 8.40 -3.57
C ASN A 172 7.54 7.53 -4.78
N ASP A 173 7.15 6.27 -4.79
CA ASP A 173 7.29 5.37 -5.93
C ASP A 173 6.05 5.35 -6.84
N GLY A 174 5.21 6.38 -6.78
CA GLY A 174 4.06 6.52 -7.65
C GLY A 174 2.91 5.55 -7.34
N TYR A 175 2.91 4.86 -6.20
CA TYR A 175 1.69 4.20 -5.72
C TYR A 175 0.70 5.24 -5.21
N ILE A 176 -0.56 5.17 -5.66
CA ILE A 176 -1.66 6.05 -5.29
C ILE A 176 -2.84 5.21 -4.82
N ALA A 177 -3.46 5.63 -3.73
CA ALA A 177 -4.58 4.91 -3.17
C ALA A 177 -5.62 5.82 -2.53
N ILE A 178 -6.89 5.50 -2.73
CA ILE A 178 -8.04 6.28 -2.27
C ILE A 178 -8.95 5.43 -1.36
N SER A 179 -9.45 6.03 -0.29
CA SER A 179 -10.35 5.38 0.68
C SER A 179 -11.79 5.30 0.16
N GLU A 180 -11.98 4.62 -0.97
CA GLU A 180 -13.27 4.32 -1.57
C GLU A 180 -13.48 2.80 -1.62
N SER A 181 -14.55 2.33 -0.99
CA SER A 181 -14.89 0.91 -0.88
C SER A 181 -15.54 0.33 -2.13
N ASP A 182 -16.18 1.16 -2.95
CA ASP A 182 -16.72 0.73 -4.24
C ASP A 182 -15.64 0.76 -5.31
N GLU A 183 -15.31 -0.40 -5.87
CA GLU A 183 -14.23 -0.58 -6.85
C GLU A 183 -14.43 0.30 -8.10
N ALA A 184 -15.65 0.37 -8.64
CA ALA A 184 -15.94 1.14 -9.85
C ALA A 184 -15.79 2.64 -9.61
N THR A 185 -16.28 3.14 -8.47
CA THR A 185 -16.12 4.54 -8.06
C THR A 185 -14.65 4.86 -7.81
N ALA A 186 -13.88 3.97 -7.18
CA ALA A 186 -12.45 4.18 -6.97
C ALA A 186 -11.68 4.27 -8.29
N ILE A 187 -11.96 3.39 -9.26
CA ILE A 187 -11.36 3.43 -10.60
C ILE A 187 -11.67 4.78 -11.28
N ASN A 188 -12.93 5.24 -11.21
CA ASN A 188 -13.33 6.51 -11.80
C ASN A 188 -12.58 7.70 -11.17
N LEU A 189 -12.49 7.75 -9.84
CA LEU A 189 -11.79 8.82 -9.11
C LEU A 189 -10.28 8.80 -9.38
N LEU A 190 -9.67 7.63 -9.43
CA LEU A 190 -8.25 7.52 -9.76
C LEU A 190 -7.99 7.92 -11.22
N ASN A 191 -8.84 7.52 -12.16
CA ASN A 191 -8.71 7.92 -13.57
C ASN A 191 -8.94 9.42 -13.81
N GLU A 192 -9.73 10.09 -12.98
CA GLU A 192 -9.81 11.56 -12.98
C GLU A 192 -8.45 12.19 -12.65
N ILE A 193 -7.75 11.66 -11.64
CA ILE A 193 -6.38 12.09 -11.27
C ILE A 193 -5.39 11.74 -12.38
N MET A 194 -5.45 10.52 -12.94
CA MET A 194 -4.56 10.11 -14.03
C MET A 194 -4.76 10.96 -15.29
N GLY A 195 -6.01 11.23 -15.68
CA GLY A 195 -6.30 12.09 -16.84
C GLY A 195 -5.80 13.50 -16.62
N THR A 196 -5.92 14.02 -15.40
CA THR A 196 -5.36 15.32 -15.02
C THR A 196 -3.82 15.32 -15.05
N ALA A 197 -3.17 14.22 -14.68
CA ALA A 197 -1.73 14.06 -14.81
C ALA A 197 -1.29 14.18 -16.28
N VAL A 198 -1.99 13.52 -17.20
CA VAL A 198 -1.69 13.62 -18.63
C VAL A 198 -1.84 15.06 -19.14
N ILE A 199 -2.87 15.79 -18.71
CA ILE A 199 -3.03 17.22 -19.05
C ILE A 199 -1.90 18.09 -18.49
N ASN A 200 -1.33 17.72 -17.34
CA ASN A 200 -0.13 18.32 -16.77
C ASN A 200 1.18 17.71 -17.32
N GLU A 201 1.12 17.05 -18.47
CA GLU A 201 2.28 16.50 -19.19
C GLU A 201 3.03 15.40 -18.42
N ILE A 202 2.38 14.83 -17.39
CA ILE A 202 2.84 13.65 -16.68
C ILE A 202 2.12 12.44 -17.26
N GLY A 203 2.86 11.64 -18.03
CA GLY A 203 2.29 10.46 -18.70
C GLY A 203 1.63 9.50 -17.71
N SER A 204 0.38 9.13 -17.98
CA SER A 204 -0.36 8.16 -17.20
C SER A 204 -1.36 7.40 -18.10
N TYR A 205 -1.57 6.13 -17.80
CA TYR A 205 -2.48 5.24 -18.51
C TYR A 205 -3.78 5.12 -17.75
N VAL A 206 -4.83 4.77 -18.47
CA VAL A 206 -6.12 4.46 -17.88
C VAL A 206 -6.00 3.20 -17.02
N ILE A 207 -6.52 3.29 -15.80
CA ILE A 207 -6.60 2.18 -14.86
C ILE A 207 -7.80 1.33 -15.22
N ARG A 208 -7.56 0.05 -15.47
CA ARG A 208 -8.62 -0.96 -15.66
C ARG A 208 -8.95 -1.66 -14.34
N LYS A 209 -10.09 -2.35 -14.33
CA LYS A 209 -10.52 -3.18 -13.20
C LYS A 209 -9.47 -4.22 -12.77
N SER A 210 -8.77 -4.83 -13.72
CA SER A 210 -7.70 -5.80 -13.42
C SER A 210 -6.39 -5.16 -12.91
N GLU A 211 -6.34 -3.84 -12.78
CA GLU A 211 -5.14 -3.09 -12.42
C GLU A 211 -5.30 -2.33 -11.10
N ILE A 212 -6.46 -2.45 -10.45
CA ILE A 212 -6.70 -1.90 -9.13
C ILE A 212 -6.57 -2.97 -8.04
N GLY A 213 -5.89 -2.59 -6.98
CA GLY A 213 -5.66 -3.38 -5.78
C GLY A 213 -6.54 -2.94 -4.62
N ARG A 214 -6.79 -3.83 -3.67
CA ARG A 214 -7.50 -3.49 -2.43
C ARG A 214 -6.53 -2.92 -1.42
N MET A 215 -6.98 -2.00 -0.57
CA MET A 215 -6.20 -1.53 0.55
C MET A 215 -7.06 -1.20 1.77
N THR A 216 -6.41 -1.11 2.92
CA THR A 216 -6.99 -0.53 4.13
C THR A 216 -6.02 0.48 4.71
N VAL A 217 -6.58 1.58 5.20
CA VAL A 217 -5.83 2.67 5.81
C VAL A 217 -6.35 2.90 7.22
N ASP A 218 -5.44 3.04 8.16
CA ASP A 218 -5.78 3.52 9.50
C ASP A 218 -6.10 5.03 9.42
N SER A 219 -7.34 5.38 9.75
CA SER A 219 -7.87 6.75 9.63
C SER A 219 -7.19 7.78 10.53
N ARG A 220 -6.46 7.36 11.56
CA ARG A 220 -5.75 8.25 12.51
C ARG A 220 -4.32 8.51 12.04
N SER A 221 -3.65 7.48 11.57
CA SER A 221 -2.22 7.54 11.21
C SER A 221 -1.97 7.73 9.72
N TRP A 222 -2.98 7.48 8.88
CA TRP A 222 -2.92 7.54 7.42
C TRP A 222 -1.79 6.65 6.86
N LYS A 223 -1.68 5.47 7.48
CA LYS A 223 -0.76 4.41 7.08
C LYS A 223 -1.58 3.25 6.53
N PHE A 224 -1.05 2.62 5.49
CA PHE A 224 -1.60 1.36 4.99
C PHE A 224 -1.49 0.30 6.10
N THR A 225 -2.60 -0.34 6.46
CA THR A 225 -2.61 -1.53 7.31
C THR A 225 -2.58 -2.80 6.48
N PHE A 226 -3.14 -2.75 5.27
CA PHE A 226 -3.08 -3.80 4.27
C PHE A 226 -3.14 -3.16 2.88
N TYR A 227 -2.46 -3.77 1.92
CA TYR A 227 -2.72 -3.55 0.50
C TYR A 227 -2.43 -4.84 -0.28
N GLU A 228 -3.17 -5.01 -1.36
CA GLU A 228 -3.08 -6.12 -2.30
C GLU A 228 -2.90 -5.51 -3.67
N THR A 229 -1.94 -5.99 -4.44
CA THR A 229 -1.80 -5.61 -5.85
C THR A 229 -2.42 -6.68 -6.74
N PRO A 230 -3.12 -6.30 -7.82
CA PRO A 230 -3.74 -7.27 -8.69
C PRO A 230 -2.67 -8.05 -9.47
N GLN A 231 -2.89 -9.35 -9.59
CA GLN A 231 -1.99 -10.25 -10.30
C GLN A 231 -2.11 -10.09 -11.83
N ASN A 232 -0.99 -10.27 -12.53
CA ASN A 232 -0.79 -10.25 -13.98
C ASN A 232 -1.08 -8.90 -14.67
N SER A 233 -0.78 -7.77 -14.02
CA SER A 233 -0.89 -6.43 -14.64
C SER A 233 0.48 -5.77 -14.87
N LYS A 234 0.55 -4.81 -15.82
CA LYS A 234 1.75 -3.96 -15.99
C LYS A 234 2.10 -3.22 -14.69
N HIS A 235 1.08 -2.93 -13.88
CA HIS A 235 1.21 -2.30 -12.57
C HIS A 235 1.78 -3.25 -11.51
N GLN A 236 1.57 -4.57 -11.61
CA GLN A 236 2.18 -5.56 -10.71
C GLN A 236 3.69 -5.63 -10.86
N ILE A 237 4.21 -5.49 -12.09
CA ILE A 237 5.67 -5.47 -12.33
C ILE A 237 6.34 -4.42 -11.44
N LEU A 238 5.67 -3.28 -11.22
CA LEU A 238 6.17 -2.20 -10.36
C LEU A 238 6.23 -2.58 -8.88
N GLU A 239 5.29 -3.40 -8.40
CA GLU A 239 5.31 -3.97 -7.05
C GLU A 239 6.47 -4.95 -6.88
N ASP A 240 6.65 -5.88 -7.83
CA ASP A 240 7.77 -6.82 -7.81
C ASP A 240 9.11 -6.07 -7.87
N ASP A 241 9.14 -4.97 -8.63
CA ASP A 241 10.29 -4.10 -8.76
C ASP A 241 10.58 -3.29 -7.50
N ARG A 242 9.62 -3.05 -6.60
CA ARG A 242 9.90 -2.42 -5.28
C ARG A 242 11.02 -3.15 -4.54
N SER A 243 11.06 -4.47 -4.66
CA SER A 243 12.09 -5.30 -4.03
C SER A 243 13.42 -5.31 -4.79
N LYS A 244 13.44 -4.82 -6.04
CA LYS A 244 14.55 -4.91 -6.99
C LYS A 244 15.18 -3.57 -7.36
N ILE A 245 14.61 -2.42 -6.97
CA ILE A 245 15.03 -1.06 -7.34
C ILE A 245 16.57 -0.83 -7.29
N TYR A 246 17.33 -1.61 -6.51
CA TYR A 246 18.77 -1.42 -6.30
C TYR A 246 19.67 -2.63 -6.56
N LYS A 247 19.17 -3.74 -7.13
CA LYS A 247 20.04 -4.90 -7.41
C LYS A 247 20.92 -4.75 -8.65
N SER A 248 20.61 -3.81 -9.54
CA SER A 248 21.45 -3.52 -10.69
C SER A 248 21.67 -2.03 -10.81
N HIS A 249 22.82 -1.66 -11.37
CA HIS A 249 23.11 -0.30 -11.81
C HIS A 249 22.22 0.12 -13.00
N ASP A 250 21.17 -0.66 -13.30
CA ASP A 250 20.22 -0.36 -14.35
C ASP A 250 19.32 0.75 -13.85
N LYS A 251 19.30 1.83 -14.64
CA LYS A 251 18.48 3.01 -14.43
C LYS A 251 17.10 2.59 -13.96
N ILE A 252 16.67 3.09 -12.81
CA ILE A 252 15.29 3.02 -12.38
C ILE A 252 14.45 3.62 -13.53
N TRP A 253 13.60 2.83 -14.18
CA TRP A 253 12.81 3.24 -15.34
C TRP A 253 11.64 4.14 -14.92
N ARG A 254 11.85 5.06 -13.98
CA ARG A 254 10.83 5.93 -13.42
C ARG A 254 11.08 7.37 -13.82
N THR A 255 10.04 8.04 -14.29
CA THR A 255 10.11 9.48 -14.58
C THR A 255 10.10 10.26 -13.27
N PRO A 256 11.15 11.05 -12.95
CA PRO A 256 11.13 11.91 -11.78
C PRO A 256 10.10 13.02 -11.94
N ILE A 257 9.31 13.24 -10.90
CA ILE A 257 8.45 14.42 -10.76
C ILE A 257 8.64 15.02 -9.36
N THR A 258 8.39 16.32 -9.19
CA THR A 258 8.49 16.95 -7.87
C THR A 258 7.23 16.70 -7.04
N ILE A 259 7.30 16.94 -5.73
CA ILE A 259 6.14 16.81 -4.84
C ILE A 259 5.08 17.86 -5.22
N GLU A 260 5.51 19.07 -5.57
CA GLU A 260 4.64 20.18 -5.96
C GLU A 260 3.88 19.87 -7.25
N MET A 261 4.52 19.19 -8.22
CA MET A 261 3.84 18.72 -9.43
C MET A 261 2.75 17.71 -9.09
N ALA A 262 3.03 16.75 -8.20
CA ALA A 262 2.05 15.75 -7.78
C ALA A 262 0.87 16.36 -7.01
N GLU A 263 1.12 17.33 -6.12
CA GLU A 263 0.08 18.09 -5.41
C GLU A 263 -0.75 18.96 -6.37
N SER A 264 -0.10 19.55 -7.37
CA SER A 264 -0.75 20.33 -8.44
C SER A 264 -1.72 19.47 -9.26
N ILE A 265 -1.35 18.21 -9.57
CA ILE A 265 -2.27 17.28 -10.25
C ILE A 265 -3.53 17.07 -9.43
N ILE A 266 -3.41 16.78 -8.12
CA ILE A 266 -4.55 16.46 -7.27
C ILE A 266 -5.47 17.68 -7.13
N SER A 267 -4.90 18.85 -6.81
CA SER A 267 -5.66 20.09 -6.65
C SER A 267 -6.35 20.52 -7.96
N THR A 268 -5.65 20.39 -9.09
CA THR A 268 -6.23 20.64 -10.42
C THR A 268 -7.37 19.67 -10.69
N ALA A 269 -7.19 18.38 -10.40
CA ALA A 269 -8.21 17.36 -10.62
C ALA A 269 -9.47 17.67 -9.80
N GLU A 270 -9.31 18.06 -8.53
CA GLU A 270 -10.43 18.38 -7.65
C GLU A 270 -11.24 19.58 -8.17
N LYS A 271 -10.56 20.56 -8.75
CA LYS A 271 -11.19 21.74 -9.35
C LYS A 271 -11.94 21.40 -10.66
N ILE A 272 -11.24 20.82 -11.64
CA ILE A 272 -11.74 20.74 -13.03
C ILE A 272 -12.74 19.61 -13.23
N THR A 273 -12.70 18.56 -12.41
CA THR A 273 -13.58 17.38 -12.55
C THR A 273 -14.94 17.57 -11.89
N THR A 274 -15.26 18.80 -11.46
CA THR A 274 -16.61 19.21 -11.07
C THR A 274 -17.52 19.38 -12.29
N ASP A 275 -16.95 19.73 -13.44
CA ASP A 275 -17.64 19.81 -14.73
C ASP A 275 -17.62 18.43 -15.43
N ASN A 276 -18.81 17.91 -15.75
CA ASN A 276 -18.98 16.58 -16.35
C ASN A 276 -18.40 16.48 -17.78
N ASP A 277 -18.39 17.59 -18.54
CA ASP A 277 -17.80 17.61 -19.88
C ASP A 277 -16.28 17.46 -19.76
N ILE A 278 -15.65 18.22 -18.85
CA ILE A 278 -14.21 18.11 -18.60
C ILE A 278 -13.86 16.70 -18.15
N LYS A 279 -14.60 16.14 -17.18
CA LYS A 279 -14.40 14.76 -16.74
C LYS A 279 -14.47 13.77 -17.91
N THR A 280 -15.44 13.94 -18.81
CA THR A 280 -15.59 13.11 -20.00
C THR A 280 -14.40 13.26 -20.96
N PHE A 281 -13.93 14.48 -21.19
CA PHE A 281 -12.75 14.73 -22.04
C PHE A 281 -11.48 14.12 -21.45
N LEU A 282 -11.25 14.27 -20.14
CA LEU A 282 -10.10 13.66 -19.46
C LEU A 282 -10.12 12.14 -19.62
N TRP A 283 -11.28 11.51 -19.46
CA TRP A 283 -11.44 10.06 -19.59
C TRP A 283 -11.20 9.57 -21.02
N LEU A 284 -11.82 10.21 -22.02
CA LEU A 284 -11.59 9.87 -23.43
C LEU A 284 -10.12 10.09 -23.82
N TYR A 285 -9.50 11.16 -23.32
CA TYR A 285 -8.14 11.50 -23.68
C TYR A 285 -7.12 10.54 -23.05
N ILE A 286 -7.29 10.13 -21.78
CA ILE A 286 -6.40 9.14 -21.19
C ILE A 286 -6.54 7.75 -21.83
N GLU A 287 -7.75 7.38 -22.26
CA GLU A 287 -7.97 6.17 -23.08
C GLU A 287 -7.21 6.27 -24.41
N SER A 288 -7.37 7.38 -25.14
CA SER A 288 -6.63 7.64 -26.39
C SER A 288 -5.12 7.58 -26.18
N PHE A 289 -4.62 8.22 -25.13
CA PHE A 289 -3.21 8.21 -24.74
C PHE A 289 -2.73 6.78 -24.49
N THR A 290 -3.48 5.99 -23.74
CA THR A 290 -3.14 4.60 -23.44
C THR A 290 -3.08 3.76 -24.71
N PHE A 291 -4.03 3.90 -25.64
CA PHE A 291 -3.99 3.20 -26.93
C PHE A 291 -2.76 3.60 -27.75
N PHE A 292 -2.44 4.89 -27.81
CA PHE A 292 -1.29 5.39 -28.56
C PHE A 292 0.03 4.75 -28.08
N TYR A 293 0.28 4.77 -26.77
CA TYR A 293 1.52 4.19 -26.23
C TYR A 293 1.53 2.66 -26.20
N ASN A 294 0.36 2.01 -26.30
CA ASN A 294 0.26 0.57 -26.54
C ASN A 294 0.33 0.20 -28.03
N THR A 295 0.75 1.13 -28.90
CA THR A 295 0.87 0.95 -30.37
C THR A 295 -0.43 0.60 -31.09
N VAL A 296 -1.57 0.93 -30.47
CA VAL A 296 -2.92 0.72 -31.00
C VAL A 296 -3.42 2.01 -31.66
N TYR A 297 -2.73 2.43 -32.72
CA TYR A 297 -2.89 3.78 -33.32
C TYR A 297 -4.27 4.04 -33.90
N THR A 298 -4.90 3.05 -34.52
CA THR A 298 -6.24 3.21 -35.11
C THR A 298 -7.28 3.54 -34.04
N GLN A 299 -7.25 2.86 -32.90
CA GLN A 299 -8.15 3.11 -31.77
C GLN A 299 -7.87 4.44 -31.09
N SER A 300 -6.59 4.81 -30.95
CA SER A 300 -6.22 6.15 -30.47
C SER A 300 -6.74 7.25 -31.41
N PHE A 301 -6.59 7.08 -32.72
CA PHE A 301 -7.10 8.03 -33.72
C PHE A 301 -8.61 8.19 -33.60
N LEU A 302 -9.37 7.09 -33.55
CA LEU A 302 -10.83 7.14 -33.41
C LEU A 302 -11.25 7.80 -32.09
N MET A 303 -10.53 7.53 -30.98
CA MET A 303 -10.80 8.17 -29.70
C MET A 303 -10.54 9.68 -29.73
N ASN A 304 -9.45 10.10 -30.37
CA ASN A 304 -9.17 11.52 -30.63
C ASN A 304 -10.25 12.15 -31.51
N TRP A 305 -10.76 11.44 -32.51
CA TRP A 305 -11.87 11.91 -33.35
C TRP A 305 -13.15 12.15 -32.55
N PHE A 306 -13.53 11.23 -31.65
CA PHE A 306 -14.68 11.42 -30.77
C PHE A 306 -14.53 12.64 -29.86
N ILE A 307 -13.33 12.92 -29.36
CA ILE A 307 -13.03 14.13 -28.59
C ILE A 307 -13.24 15.36 -29.47
N THR A 308 -12.70 15.36 -30.70
CA THR A 308 -12.85 16.47 -31.64
C THR A 308 -14.30 16.73 -31.98
N GLU A 309 -15.11 15.71 -32.30
CA GLU A 309 -16.54 15.87 -32.58
C GLU A 309 -17.29 16.53 -31.42
N LYS A 310 -17.01 16.13 -30.17
CA LYS A 310 -17.59 16.77 -28.98
C LYS A 310 -17.16 18.23 -28.83
N LEU A 311 -15.89 18.53 -29.08
CA LEU A 311 -15.39 19.91 -29.04
C LEU A 311 -16.04 20.77 -30.13
N LEU A 312 -16.17 20.25 -31.35
CA LEU A 312 -16.83 20.94 -32.47
C LEU A 312 -18.29 21.23 -32.11
N LYS A 313 -19.02 20.24 -31.59
CA LYS A 313 -20.40 20.41 -31.14
C LYS A 313 -20.53 21.52 -30.09
N ASN A 314 -19.69 21.49 -29.06
CA ASN A 314 -19.69 22.51 -28.00
C ASN A 314 -19.41 23.92 -28.54
N ARG A 315 -18.58 24.06 -29.59
CA ARG A 315 -18.32 25.34 -30.24
C ARG A 315 -19.51 25.81 -31.07
N CYS A 316 -20.13 24.92 -31.85
CA CYS A 316 -21.34 25.23 -32.61
C CYS A 316 -22.48 25.69 -31.70
N GLU A 317 -22.69 25.03 -30.56
CA GLU A 317 -23.71 25.42 -29.58
C GLU A 317 -23.50 26.86 -29.06
N LYS A 318 -22.25 27.28 -28.82
CA LYS A 318 -21.93 28.66 -28.42
C LYS A 318 -22.24 29.68 -29.53
N ILE A 319 -22.04 29.33 -30.79
CA ILE A 319 -22.35 30.21 -31.92
C ILE A 319 -23.86 30.42 -32.03
N ASN A 320 -24.65 29.35 -31.89
CA ASN A 320 -26.11 29.43 -31.93
C ASN A 320 -26.69 30.32 -30.82
N GLN A 321 -25.99 30.44 -29.69
CA GLN A 321 -26.38 31.37 -28.62
C GLN A 321 -26.00 32.82 -28.93
N LYS A 322 -24.88 33.06 -29.63
CA LYS A 322 -24.39 34.41 -29.94
C LYS A 322 -25.10 35.04 -31.13
N ILE A 323 -25.31 34.25 -32.18
CA ILE A 323 -25.93 34.72 -33.39
C ILE A 323 -27.40 34.35 -33.27
N ASN A 324 -28.28 35.35 -33.19
CA ASN A 324 -29.73 35.16 -33.31
C ASN A 324 -30.03 34.81 -34.77
N ILE A 325 -29.53 33.66 -35.23
CA ILE A 325 -29.62 33.28 -36.63
C ILE A 325 -31.09 33.01 -36.88
N GLU A 326 -31.66 33.88 -37.70
CA GLU A 326 -33.01 33.79 -38.23
C GLU A 326 -33.34 32.34 -38.62
N ASN A 327 -34.59 31.96 -38.34
CA ASN A 327 -35.30 30.69 -38.52
C ASN A 327 -34.72 29.61 -39.48
N TYR A 328 -33.97 29.97 -40.53
CA TYR A 328 -33.32 29.06 -41.46
C TYR A 328 -32.29 28.10 -40.84
N LEU A 329 -31.39 28.59 -39.97
CA LEU A 329 -30.49 27.68 -39.25
C LEU A 329 -31.19 27.00 -38.08
N LYS A 330 -32.25 27.58 -37.52
CA LYS A 330 -33.02 26.98 -36.43
C LYS A 330 -33.74 25.69 -36.88
N ASP A 331 -34.36 25.68 -38.04
CA ASP A 331 -34.93 24.46 -38.63
C ASP A 331 -33.83 23.44 -38.97
N PHE A 332 -32.66 23.90 -39.41
CA PHE A 332 -31.51 23.03 -39.67
C PHE A 332 -30.90 22.47 -38.36
N LEU A 333 -30.95 23.25 -37.28
CA LEU A 333 -30.50 22.93 -35.93
C LEU A 333 -31.42 21.92 -35.24
N GLU A 334 -32.73 22.08 -35.40
CA GLU A 334 -33.76 21.26 -34.76
C GLU A 334 -33.88 19.86 -35.40
N ASN A 335 -33.45 19.70 -36.65
CA ASN A 335 -33.54 18.43 -37.38
C ASN A 335 -32.42 17.40 -37.09
N ASN A 336 -31.59 17.57 -36.05
CA ASN A 336 -30.59 16.58 -35.57
C ASN A 336 -29.48 16.13 -36.55
N PHE A 337 -29.31 16.75 -37.72
CA PHE A 337 -28.29 16.33 -38.71
C PHE A 337 -26.94 17.07 -38.58
N TRP A 338 -26.42 17.23 -37.37
CA TRP A 338 -25.06 17.76 -37.18
C TRP A 338 -24.01 16.71 -37.48
N SER A 339 -23.76 16.48 -38.77
CA SER A 339 -22.55 15.76 -39.19
C SER A 339 -21.32 16.60 -38.88
N SER A 340 -20.18 15.94 -38.67
CA SER A 340 -18.88 16.60 -38.48
C SER A 340 -18.50 17.52 -39.63
N ASP A 341 -18.85 17.16 -40.88
CA ASP A 341 -18.67 18.00 -42.05
C ASP A 341 -19.39 19.35 -41.94
N ILE A 342 -20.67 19.29 -41.53
CA ILE A 342 -21.51 20.49 -41.34
C ILE A 342 -20.96 21.32 -40.18
N MET A 343 -20.58 20.70 -39.07
CA MET A 343 -19.99 21.40 -37.92
C MET A 343 -18.73 22.17 -38.34
N ILE A 344 -17.79 21.52 -39.03
CA ILE A 344 -16.52 22.15 -39.46
C ILE A 344 -16.79 23.33 -40.40
N LYS A 345 -17.68 23.16 -41.40
CA LYS A 345 -18.04 24.23 -42.34
C LYS A 345 -18.73 25.41 -41.65
N ALA A 346 -19.66 25.14 -40.72
CA ALA A 346 -20.36 26.17 -39.96
C ALA A 346 -19.37 27.00 -39.11
N LEU A 347 -18.45 26.34 -38.40
CA LEU A 347 -17.40 27.02 -37.63
C LEU A 347 -16.50 27.89 -38.52
N ARG A 348 -16.22 27.44 -39.76
CA ARG A 348 -15.43 28.22 -40.72
C ARG A 348 -16.16 29.47 -41.18
N ILE A 349 -17.45 29.36 -41.52
CA ILE A 349 -18.30 30.48 -41.94
C ILE A 349 -18.45 31.51 -40.81
N ALA A 350 -18.57 31.04 -39.57
CA ALA A 350 -18.63 31.88 -38.38
C ALA A 350 -17.27 32.47 -37.96
N GLU A 351 -16.19 32.22 -38.72
CA GLU A 351 -14.82 32.66 -38.44
C GLU A 351 -14.27 32.21 -37.07
N GLU A 352 -14.83 31.14 -36.51
CA GLU A 352 -14.39 30.56 -35.24
C GLU A 352 -13.16 29.66 -35.46
N ILE A 353 -12.99 29.09 -36.65
CA ILE A 353 -11.75 28.42 -37.07
C ILE A 353 -11.15 29.11 -38.28
N ASP A 354 -9.82 29.18 -38.32
CA ASP A 354 -9.07 29.69 -39.47
C ASP A 354 -9.02 28.66 -40.62
N ASN A 355 -8.40 29.06 -41.73
CA ASN A 355 -8.26 28.19 -42.90
C ASN A 355 -7.40 26.96 -42.61
N GLU A 356 -6.35 27.11 -41.80
CA GLU A 356 -5.42 26.01 -41.50
C GLU A 356 -6.12 24.92 -40.67
N GLU A 357 -6.79 25.30 -39.59
CA GLU A 357 -7.58 24.41 -38.75
C GLU A 357 -8.73 23.78 -39.54
N PHE A 358 -9.38 24.53 -40.44
CA PHE A 358 -10.43 23.99 -41.32
C PHE A 358 -9.91 22.88 -42.22
N PHE A 359 -8.83 23.11 -42.98
CA PHE A 359 -8.28 22.09 -43.88
C PHE A 359 -7.76 20.87 -43.10
N TYR A 360 -7.14 21.10 -41.94
CA TYR A 360 -6.67 20.02 -41.08
C TYR A 360 -7.82 19.16 -40.54
N LEU A 361 -8.92 19.76 -40.08
CA LEU A 361 -10.10 19.03 -39.61
C LEU A 361 -10.78 18.24 -40.74
N MET A 362 -10.82 18.79 -41.95
CA MET A 362 -11.36 18.11 -43.13
C MET A 362 -10.50 16.90 -43.53
N ASP A 363 -9.18 17.02 -43.47
CA ASP A 363 -8.24 15.91 -43.68
C ASP A 363 -8.42 14.79 -42.64
N LEU A 364 -8.50 15.15 -41.35
CA LEU A 364 -8.75 14.19 -40.27
C LEU A 364 -10.10 13.46 -40.43
N LYS A 365 -11.14 14.18 -40.88
CA LYS A 365 -12.45 13.59 -41.19
C LYS A 365 -12.34 12.55 -42.30
N GLU A 366 -11.59 12.85 -43.36
CA GLU A 366 -11.39 11.93 -44.47
C GLU A 366 -10.61 10.69 -44.01
N ASN A 367 -9.53 10.88 -43.25
CA ASN A 367 -8.79 9.77 -42.65
C ASN A 367 -9.67 8.88 -41.76
N ARG A 368 -10.59 9.48 -40.98
CA ARG A 368 -11.59 8.74 -40.20
C ARG A 368 -12.51 7.92 -41.09
N ASN A 369 -12.97 8.47 -42.21
CA ASN A 369 -13.83 7.75 -43.16
C ASN A 369 -13.09 6.57 -43.77
N CYS A 370 -11.84 6.76 -44.20
CA CYS A 370 -10.95 5.69 -44.67
C CYS A 370 -10.78 4.58 -43.62
N ILE A 371 -10.53 4.93 -42.36
CA ILE A 371 -10.39 3.95 -41.26
C ILE A 371 -11.67 3.13 -41.09
N ILE A 372 -12.83 3.78 -41.06
CA ILE A 372 -14.11 3.13 -40.73
C ILE A 372 -14.69 2.35 -41.92
N HIS A 373 -14.65 2.92 -43.12
CA HIS A 373 -15.32 2.37 -44.29
C HIS A 373 -14.40 1.51 -45.15
N GLU A 374 -13.10 1.77 -45.14
CA GLU A 374 -12.11 1.05 -45.96
C GLU A 374 -11.18 0.16 -45.13
N ASN A 375 -11.31 0.18 -43.80
CA ASN A 375 -10.44 -0.56 -42.85
C ASN A 375 -8.95 -0.20 -42.98
N ILE A 376 -8.64 1.03 -43.39
CA ILE A 376 -7.26 1.53 -43.44
C ILE A 376 -6.74 1.70 -42.01
N LYS A 377 -5.51 1.24 -41.74
CA LYS A 377 -4.87 1.41 -40.43
C LYS A 377 -4.20 2.78 -40.33
N SER A 378 -4.44 3.48 -39.22
CA SER A 378 -3.70 4.70 -38.90
C SER A 378 -2.24 4.39 -38.53
N ASN A 379 -1.32 5.27 -38.91
CA ASN A 379 0.10 5.18 -38.57
C ASN A 379 0.48 6.07 -37.36
N TYR A 380 1.69 5.86 -36.81
CA TYR A 380 2.19 6.61 -35.65
C TYR A 380 2.22 8.13 -35.86
N GLY A 381 2.73 8.60 -37.01
CA GLY A 381 2.99 10.02 -37.25
C GLY A 381 1.71 10.84 -37.30
N GLU A 382 0.71 10.37 -38.05
CA GLU A 382 -0.62 10.99 -38.12
C GLU A 382 -1.33 10.96 -36.77
N THR A 383 -1.32 9.82 -36.07
CA THR A 383 -1.97 9.71 -34.77
C THR A 383 -1.30 10.59 -33.70
N ASP A 384 0.02 10.72 -33.68
CA ASP A 384 0.71 11.60 -32.72
C ASP A 384 0.37 13.07 -32.99
N LYS A 385 0.40 13.50 -34.26
CA LYS A 385 0.02 14.86 -34.65
C LYS A 385 -1.43 15.15 -34.22
N PHE A 386 -2.35 14.22 -34.46
CA PHE A 386 -3.74 14.39 -34.07
C PHE A 386 -3.93 14.40 -32.55
N ARG A 387 -3.26 13.50 -31.82
CA ARG A 387 -3.29 13.45 -30.35
C ARG A 387 -2.83 14.77 -29.73
N ARG A 388 -1.74 15.37 -30.23
CA ARG A 388 -1.25 16.69 -29.78
C ARG A 388 -2.25 17.80 -30.06
N TYR A 389 -2.85 17.79 -31.25
CA TYR A 389 -3.94 18.73 -31.56
C TYR A 389 -5.10 18.61 -30.55
N CYS A 390 -5.56 17.39 -30.24
CA CYS A 390 -6.60 17.17 -29.24
C CYS A 390 -6.17 17.65 -27.85
N PHE A 391 -4.93 17.39 -27.45
CA PHE A 391 -4.37 17.86 -26.19
C PHE A 391 -4.49 19.38 -26.03
N ASP A 392 -4.06 20.13 -27.05
CA ASP A 392 -4.09 21.59 -27.04
C ASP A 392 -5.51 22.11 -26.97
N LYS A 393 -6.43 21.52 -27.75
CA LYS A 393 -7.85 21.92 -27.76
C LYS A 393 -8.55 21.59 -26.44
N ILE A 394 -8.23 20.48 -25.78
CA ILE A 394 -8.74 20.16 -24.43
C ILE A 394 -8.21 21.18 -23.41
N LYS A 395 -6.90 21.49 -23.44
CA LYS A 395 -6.31 22.52 -22.57
C LYS A 395 -7.01 23.87 -22.73
N GLN A 396 -7.24 24.30 -23.98
CA GLN A 396 -7.98 25.53 -24.29
C GLN A 396 -9.41 25.48 -23.75
N PHE A 397 -10.11 24.35 -23.93
CA PHE A 397 -11.46 24.16 -23.42
C PHE A 397 -11.52 24.28 -21.90
N ILE A 398 -10.64 23.57 -21.18
CA ILE A 398 -10.54 23.63 -19.70
C ILE A 398 -10.26 25.06 -19.25
N LYS A 399 -9.28 25.75 -19.87
CA LYS A 399 -8.95 27.14 -19.53
C LYS A 399 -10.17 28.06 -19.68
N SER A 400 -10.89 27.95 -20.80
CA SER A 400 -12.09 28.77 -21.06
C SER A 400 -13.20 28.55 -20.02
N LYS A 401 -13.40 27.31 -19.55
CA LYS A 401 -14.39 26.98 -18.52
C LYS A 401 -13.98 27.51 -17.15
N LEU A 402 -12.68 27.44 -16.82
CA LEU A 402 -12.15 27.94 -15.56
C LEU A 402 -12.22 29.47 -15.46
N GLU A 403 -11.90 30.19 -16.52
CA GLU A 403 -11.99 31.66 -16.54
C GLU A 403 -13.43 32.15 -16.32
N VAL A 404 -14.43 31.46 -16.89
CA VAL A 404 -15.84 31.77 -16.64
C VAL A 404 -16.23 31.50 -15.19
N SER A 405 -15.75 30.41 -14.58
CA SER A 405 -16.09 30.10 -13.18
C SER A 405 -15.58 31.13 -12.18
N PHE A 406 -14.44 31.77 -12.44
CA PHE A 406 -13.88 32.82 -11.59
C PHE A 406 -14.58 34.18 -11.72
N LEU A 407 -15.33 34.40 -12.80
CA LEU A 407 -16.09 35.64 -13.00
C LEU A 407 -17.49 35.58 -12.36
N VAL A 408 -17.94 34.38 -11.95
CA VAL A 408 -19.28 34.13 -11.41
C VAL A 408 -19.24 33.84 -9.89
N SER A 409 -18.06 33.55 -9.34
CA SER A 409 -17.78 33.46 -7.89
C SER A 409 -17.33 34.81 -7.33
#